data_AF-A0A9D7CCS8-F1
#
_entry.id   AF-A0A9D7CCS8-F1
#
_cell.length_a   1.000
_cell.length_b   1.000
_cell.length_c   1.000
_cell.angle_alpha   90.00
_cell.angle_beta   90.00
_cell.angle_gamma   90.00
#
_symmetry.space_group_name_H-M   'P 1'
#
loop_
_entity.id
_entity.type
_entity.pdbx_description
1 polymer ?
#
loop_
_entity_poly.entity_id
_entity_poly.type
_entity_poly.pdbx_seq_one_letter_code
_entity_poly.pdbx_strand_id
1 'polypeptide(L)'
;MLTDQVGVLLKRSRKALRLTQKELAQRAGVSERLWAEVERAERPNVSLETALRMLSLVGVSIRLDDPLGTTHVLHDASSAAAARAARAAIRRTTWRGRQTRLSEEGTDVRPPADPAQGVGAVARVSEQAFAVANARRGSRR
;
A
#
# COMPACT_ATOMS: atom_id res chain seq x y z
N MET A 1 27.32 -16.01 -14.52
CA MET A 1 27.28 -15.44 -13.15
C MET A 1 25.83 -15.19 -12.75
N LEU A 2 25.51 -15.12 -11.44
CA LEU A 2 24.13 -14.87 -10.96
C LEU A 2 23.55 -13.55 -11.52
N THR A 3 24.41 -12.54 -11.69
CA THR A 3 24.11 -11.25 -12.31
C THR A 3 23.57 -11.36 -13.73
N ASP A 4 24.00 -12.37 -14.49
CA ASP A 4 23.60 -12.54 -15.89
C ASP A 4 22.14 -13.01 -15.97
N GLN A 5 21.73 -13.87 -15.02
CA GLN A 5 20.35 -14.34 -14.92
C GLN A 5 19.41 -13.17 -14.60
N VAL A 6 19.85 -12.23 -13.76
CA VAL A 6 19.11 -10.99 -13.45
C VAL A 6 18.95 -10.14 -14.71
N GLY A 7 20.03 -9.92 -15.48
CA GLY A 7 19.98 -9.16 -16.73
C GLY A 7 19.03 -9.76 -17.77
N VAL A 8 19.09 -11.09 -17.96
CA VAL A 8 18.19 -11.83 -18.85
C VAL A 8 16.73 -11.70 -18.40
N LEU A 9 16.47 -11.83 -17.10
CA LEU A 9 15.12 -11.73 -16.53
C LEU A 9 14.54 -10.32 -16.70
N LEU A 10 15.34 -9.27 -16.46
CA LEU A 10 14.95 -7.88 -16.69
C LEU A 10 14.56 -7.65 -18.14
N LYS A 11 15.42 -8.06 -19.08
CA LYS A 11 15.18 -7.91 -20.52
C LYS A 11 13.92 -8.63 -20.98
N ARG A 12 13.71 -9.87 -20.52
CA ARG A 12 12.52 -10.66 -20.86
C ARG A 12 11.25 -10.01 -20.32
N SER A 13 11.26 -9.59 -19.06
CA SER A 13 10.09 -8.99 -18.39
C SER A 13 9.74 -7.64 -19.00
N ARG A 14 10.74 -6.78 -19.27
CA ARG A 14 10.53 -5.51 -19.98
C ARG A 14 9.88 -5.73 -21.35
N LYS A 15 10.38 -6.67 -22.15
CA LYS A 15 9.80 -6.99 -23.47
C LYS A 15 8.35 -7.47 -23.36
N ALA A 16 8.03 -8.29 -22.36
CA ALA A 16 6.66 -8.73 -22.11
C ALA A 16 5.72 -7.56 -21.77
N LEU A 17 6.22 -6.57 -21.02
CA LEU A 17 5.49 -5.35 -20.66
C LEU A 17 5.47 -4.29 -21.79
N ARG A 18 6.15 -4.52 -22.90
CA ARG A 18 6.32 -3.57 -24.03
C ARG A 18 6.85 -2.19 -23.60
N LEU A 19 7.70 -2.16 -22.57
CA LEU A 19 8.34 -0.94 -22.09
C LEU A 19 9.71 -0.73 -22.73
N THR A 20 10.07 0.53 -22.90
CA THR A 20 11.41 0.93 -23.37
C THR A 20 12.42 0.92 -22.21
N GLN A 21 13.71 0.84 -22.54
CA GLN A 21 14.78 0.96 -21.54
C GLN A 21 14.77 2.35 -20.90
N LYS A 22 14.58 3.40 -21.72
CA LYS A 22 14.45 4.79 -21.27
C LYS A 22 13.37 4.99 -20.21
N GLU A 23 12.15 4.49 -20.45
CA GLU A 23 11.04 4.64 -19.50
C GLU A 23 11.34 3.97 -18.16
N LEU A 24 11.90 2.78 -18.18
CA LEU A 24 12.23 2.04 -16.96
C LEU A 24 13.43 2.65 -16.22
N ALA A 25 14.44 3.12 -16.94
CA ALA A 25 15.57 3.84 -16.37
C ALA A 25 15.11 5.10 -15.63
N GLN A 26 14.20 5.88 -16.25
CA GLN A 26 13.61 7.06 -15.64
C GLN A 26 12.84 6.70 -14.36
N ARG A 27 12.02 5.63 -14.38
CA ARG A 27 11.27 5.16 -13.20
C ARG A 27 12.19 4.64 -12.08
N ALA A 28 13.32 4.04 -12.43
CA ALA A 28 14.31 3.54 -11.48
C ALA A 28 15.20 4.64 -10.88
N GLY A 29 15.23 5.83 -11.51
CA GLY A 29 16.16 6.90 -11.14
C GLY A 29 17.59 6.59 -11.57
N VAL A 30 17.78 5.87 -12.67
CA VAL A 30 19.10 5.50 -13.21
C VAL A 30 19.27 5.96 -14.65
N SER A 31 20.51 5.92 -15.17
CA SER A 31 20.76 6.21 -16.57
C SER A 31 20.28 5.07 -17.47
N GLU A 32 19.82 5.42 -18.68
CA GLU A 32 19.45 4.43 -19.71
C GLU A 32 20.63 3.50 -20.05
N ARG A 33 21.86 4.05 -20.03
CA ARG A 33 23.09 3.27 -20.19
C ARG A 33 23.22 2.20 -19.12
N LEU A 34 23.04 2.53 -17.83
CA LEU A 34 23.14 1.55 -16.74
C LEU A 34 22.11 0.43 -16.93
N TRP A 35 20.87 0.79 -17.30
CA TRP A 35 19.83 -0.20 -17.58
C TRP A 35 20.25 -1.16 -18.69
N ALA A 36 20.78 -0.62 -19.80
CA ALA A 36 21.23 -1.41 -20.93
C ALA A 36 22.43 -2.33 -20.59
N GLU A 37 23.42 -1.82 -19.85
CA GLU A 37 24.58 -2.61 -19.40
C GLU A 37 24.16 -3.77 -18.49
N VAL A 38 23.21 -3.54 -17.58
CA VAL A 38 22.66 -4.58 -16.71
C VAL A 38 21.92 -5.64 -17.53
N GLU A 39 21.09 -5.26 -18.51
CA GLU A 39 20.41 -6.21 -19.40
C GLU A 39 21.37 -7.04 -20.27
N ARG A 40 22.58 -6.54 -20.50
CA ARG A 40 23.65 -7.21 -21.26
C ARG A 40 24.63 -7.97 -20.39
N ALA A 41 24.47 -7.94 -19.06
CA ALA A 41 25.42 -8.48 -18.09
C ALA A 41 26.83 -7.86 -18.15
N GLU A 42 26.95 -6.65 -18.67
CA GLU A 42 28.21 -5.90 -18.76
C GLU A 42 28.56 -5.18 -17.45
N ARG A 43 27.61 -5.11 -16.51
CA ARG A 43 27.76 -4.44 -15.20
C ARG A 43 27.58 -5.42 -14.04
N PRO A 44 28.62 -6.16 -13.63
CA PRO A 44 28.52 -7.13 -12.54
C PRO A 44 28.33 -6.49 -11.15
N ASN A 45 28.79 -5.24 -10.96
CA ASN A 45 28.84 -4.57 -9.66
C ASN A 45 27.69 -3.57 -9.43
N VAL A 46 26.48 -3.86 -9.92
CA VAL A 46 25.31 -3.02 -9.61
C VAL A 46 24.93 -3.19 -8.13
N SER A 47 24.57 -2.11 -7.45
CA SER A 47 24.18 -2.22 -6.03
C SER A 47 22.92 -3.09 -5.91
N LEU A 48 22.85 -3.88 -4.83
CA LEU A 48 21.71 -4.76 -4.57
C LEU A 48 20.41 -3.96 -4.59
N GLU A 49 20.36 -2.81 -3.91
CA GLU A 49 19.18 -1.94 -3.89
C GLU A 49 18.72 -1.53 -5.30
N THR A 50 19.66 -1.15 -6.17
CA THR A 50 19.33 -0.77 -7.56
C THR A 50 18.78 -1.96 -8.32
N ALA A 51 19.41 -3.14 -8.19
CA ALA A 51 18.93 -4.35 -8.84
C ALA A 51 17.52 -4.74 -8.36
N LEU A 52 17.27 -4.69 -7.05
CA LEU A 52 15.95 -4.95 -6.46
C LEU A 52 14.89 -3.98 -6.99
N ARG A 53 15.23 -2.68 -7.09
CA ARG A 53 14.35 -1.65 -7.65
C ARG A 53 14.04 -1.87 -9.13
N MET A 54 15.04 -2.23 -9.93
CA MET A 54 14.84 -2.55 -11.34
C MET A 54 13.91 -3.76 -11.51
N LEU A 55 14.09 -4.79 -10.68
CA LEU A 55 13.25 -6.00 -10.68
C LEU A 55 11.81 -5.70 -10.27
N SER A 56 11.60 -4.85 -9.26
CA SER A 56 10.25 -4.48 -8.83
C SER A 56 9.48 -3.72 -9.93
N LEU A 57 10.15 -2.86 -10.69
CA LEU A 57 9.55 -2.11 -11.81
C LEU A 57 9.08 -2.98 -12.96
N VAL A 58 9.70 -4.14 -13.16
CA VAL A 58 9.28 -5.13 -14.18
C VAL A 58 8.36 -6.21 -13.62
N GLY A 59 7.89 -6.05 -12.37
CA GLY A 59 6.95 -6.97 -11.72
C GLY A 59 7.57 -8.29 -11.28
N VAL A 60 8.90 -8.35 -11.11
CA VAL A 60 9.58 -9.54 -10.61
C VAL A 60 9.64 -9.49 -9.08
N SER A 61 9.05 -10.50 -8.44
CA SER A 61 9.15 -10.72 -6.99
C SER A 61 10.35 -11.60 -6.65
N ILE A 62 10.99 -11.32 -5.52
CA ILE A 62 12.11 -12.14 -5.01
C ILE A 62 11.63 -12.98 -3.85
N ARG A 63 11.92 -14.28 -3.94
CA ARG A 63 11.65 -15.27 -2.92
C ARG A 63 12.99 -15.72 -2.33
N LEU A 64 13.15 -15.56 -1.03
CA LEU A 64 14.31 -16.00 -0.27
C LEU A 64 13.89 -17.21 0.54
N ASP A 65 14.56 -18.34 0.33
CA ASP A 65 14.36 -19.53 1.13
C ASP A 65 15.53 -19.61 2.14
N ASP A 66 15.20 -19.71 3.42
CA ASP A 66 16.20 -19.90 4.47
C ASP A 66 16.57 -21.40 4.64
N PRO A 67 17.70 -21.73 5.29
CA PRO A 67 18.08 -23.12 5.55
C PRO A 67 17.11 -23.87 6.47
N LEU A 68 16.20 -23.17 7.15
CA LEU A 68 15.18 -23.72 8.04
C LEU A 68 13.87 -24.03 7.30
N GLY A 69 13.81 -23.79 5.98
CA GLY A 69 12.64 -24.02 5.14
C GLY A 69 11.61 -22.89 5.17
N THR A 70 11.93 -21.74 5.76
CA THR A 70 11.08 -20.55 5.74
C THR A 70 11.24 -19.82 4.42
N THR A 71 10.12 -19.56 3.76
CA THR A 71 10.07 -18.72 2.56
C THR A 71 9.72 -17.28 2.93
N HIS A 72 10.60 -16.36 2.59
CA HIS A 72 10.39 -14.92 2.69
C HIS A 72 10.17 -14.33 1.29
N VAL A 73 9.07 -13.59 1.13
CA VAL A 73 8.81 -12.87 -0.14
C VAL A 73 9.12 -11.40 0.06
N LEU A 74 10.07 -10.89 -0.71
CA LEU A 74 10.40 -9.47 -0.74
C LEU A 74 9.41 -8.75 -1.65
N HIS A 75 8.65 -7.83 -1.06
CA HIS A 75 7.78 -6.89 -1.76
C HIS A 75 8.27 -5.47 -1.52
N ASP A 76 8.26 -4.64 -2.57
CA ASP A 76 8.44 -3.20 -2.39
C ASP A 76 7.29 -2.65 -1.54
N ALA A 77 7.60 -1.86 -0.50
CA ALA A 77 6.60 -1.20 0.34
C ALA A 77 5.63 -0.34 -0.48
N SER A 78 6.10 0.20 -1.61
CA SER A 78 5.28 0.91 -2.60
C SER A 78 4.22 0.01 -3.24
N SER A 79 4.55 -1.25 -3.55
CA SER A 79 3.60 -2.22 -4.11
C SER A 79 2.51 -2.60 -3.10
N ALA A 80 2.85 -2.70 -1.81
CA ALA A 80 1.89 -2.93 -0.73
C ALA A 80 0.97 -1.71 -0.51
N ALA A 81 1.50 -0.49 -0.65
CA ALA A 81 0.72 0.74 -0.61
C ALA A 81 -0.23 0.85 -1.82
N ALA A 82 0.26 0.55 -3.03
CA ALA A 82 -0.54 0.52 -4.25
C ALA A 82 -1.65 -0.54 -4.18
N ALA A 83 -1.35 -1.74 -3.66
CA ALA A 83 -2.35 -2.78 -3.43
C ALA A 83 -3.43 -2.35 -2.42
N ARG A 84 -3.04 -1.66 -1.33
CA ARG A 84 -3.99 -1.08 -0.36
C ARG A 84 -4.86 0.01 -1.00
N ALA A 85 -4.26 0.88 -1.82
CA ALA A 85 -4.97 1.92 -2.55
C ALA A 85 -5.97 1.33 -3.57
N ALA A 86 -5.59 0.30 -4.31
CA ALA A 86 -6.47 -0.40 -5.24
C ALA A 86 -7.67 -1.04 -4.53
N ARG A 87 -7.46 -1.72 -3.40
CA ARG A 87 -8.56 -2.26 -2.57
C ARG A 87 -9.46 -1.14 -2.03
N ALA A 88 -8.88 -0.01 -1.63
CA ALA A 88 -9.66 1.15 -1.19
C ALA A 88 -10.50 1.74 -2.33
N ALA A 89 -9.96 1.83 -3.55
CA ALA A 89 -10.69 2.29 -4.73
C ALA A 89 -11.87 1.36 -5.08
N ILE A 90 -11.65 0.04 -5.09
CA ILE A 90 -12.73 -0.95 -5.31
C ILE A 90 -13.83 -0.81 -4.25
N ARG A 91 -13.47 -0.58 -2.98
CA ARG A 91 -14.48 -0.33 -1.93
C ARG A 91 -15.29 0.92 -2.21
N ARG A 92 -14.67 2.01 -2.69
CA ARG A 92 -15.38 3.25 -3.03
C ARG A 92 -16.35 3.05 -4.19
N THR A 93 -15.99 2.26 -5.20
CA THR A 93 -16.87 2.00 -6.36
C THR A 93 -18.00 1.01 -6.04
N THR A 94 -17.80 0.10 -5.10
CA THR A 94 -18.82 -0.88 -4.66
C THR A 94 -19.69 -0.39 -3.50
N TRP A 95 -19.35 0.75 -2.90
CA TRP A 95 -20.12 1.38 -1.83
C TRP A 95 -21.43 1.97 -2.36
N ARG A 96 -22.57 1.37 -1.97
CA ARG A 96 -23.93 1.88 -2.28
C ARG A 96 -24.53 2.77 -1.18
N GLY A 97 -23.74 3.18 -0.19
CA GLY A 97 -24.21 4.08 0.87
C GLY A 97 -24.16 5.55 0.42
N ARG A 98 -25.02 6.39 1.00
CA ARG A 98 -24.96 7.85 0.80
C ARG A 98 -23.64 8.38 1.36
N GLN A 99 -22.84 9.06 0.53
CA GLN A 99 -21.63 9.73 0.96
C GLN A 99 -22.01 11.13 1.46
N THR A 100 -22.19 11.33 2.77
CA THR A 100 -22.26 12.67 3.35
C THR A 100 -20.85 13.23 3.44
N ARG A 101 -20.58 14.33 2.75
CA ARG A 101 -19.37 15.11 3.04
C ARG A 101 -19.60 15.77 4.40
N LEU A 102 -18.60 15.70 5.27
CA LEU A 102 -18.65 16.34 6.60
C LEU A 102 -18.96 17.86 6.54
N SER A 103 -18.80 18.47 5.37
CA SER A 103 -19.12 19.87 5.08
C SER A 103 -20.58 20.14 4.66
N GLU A 104 -21.38 19.10 4.37
CA GLU A 104 -22.80 19.23 4.02
C GLU A 104 -23.71 19.08 5.24
N GLU A 105 -23.24 18.39 6.29
CA GLU A 105 -23.83 18.50 7.63
C GLU A 105 -23.29 19.75 8.31
N GLY A 106 -23.79 20.90 7.85
CA GLY A 106 -23.94 22.05 8.73
C GLY A 106 -24.91 21.63 9.82
N THR A 107 -24.40 20.97 10.86
CA THR A 107 -25.13 20.79 12.10
C THR A 107 -25.30 22.19 12.67
N ASP A 108 -26.39 22.84 12.32
CA ASP A 108 -26.89 24.01 13.04
C ASP A 108 -27.36 23.52 14.41
N VAL A 109 -26.39 23.11 15.23
CA VAL A 109 -26.60 22.81 16.64
C VAL A 109 -26.76 24.18 17.27
N ARG A 110 -28.00 24.70 17.21
CA ARG A 110 -28.41 25.81 18.06
C ARG A 110 -28.02 25.41 19.49
N PRO A 111 -27.08 26.10 20.14
CA PRO A 111 -26.69 25.73 21.49
C PRO A 111 -27.95 25.76 22.36
N PRO A 112 -28.12 24.79 23.27
CA PRO A 112 -29.27 24.79 24.17
C PRO A 112 -29.30 26.13 24.90
N ALA A 113 -30.50 26.69 25.06
CA ALA A 113 -30.70 28.00 25.70
C ALA A 113 -30.13 28.06 27.14
N ASP A 114 -29.84 26.89 27.73
CA ASP A 114 -29.20 26.72 29.02
C ASP A 114 -28.03 25.72 28.93
N PRO A 115 -26.77 26.15 29.15
CA PRO A 115 -25.60 25.29 29.06
C PRO A 115 -25.60 24.14 30.09
N ALA A 116 -26.31 24.26 31.21
CA ALA A 116 -26.41 23.20 32.22
C ALA A 116 -27.16 21.97 31.70
N GLN A 117 -28.16 22.16 30.84
CA GLN A 117 -28.92 21.07 30.23
C GLN A 117 -28.10 20.29 29.19
N GLY A 118 -27.19 20.98 28.48
CA GLY A 118 -26.29 20.36 27.52
C GLY A 118 -25.33 19.37 28.18
N VAL A 119 -24.73 19.76 29.30
CA VAL A 119 -23.80 18.89 30.06
C VAL A 119 -24.52 17.66 30.62
N GLY A 120 -25.74 17.82 31.14
CA GLY A 120 -26.56 16.71 31.64
C GLY A 120 -27.03 15.73 30.55
N ALA A 121 -27.18 16.19 29.31
CA ALA A 121 -27.49 15.33 28.17
C ALA A 121 -26.26 14.50 27.74
N VAL A 122 -25.08 15.12 27.66
CA VAL A 122 -23.82 14.45 27.29
C VAL A 122 -23.43 13.38 28.33
N ALA A 123 -23.64 13.65 29.61
CA ALA A 123 -23.39 12.67 30.68
C ALA A 123 -24.27 11.41 30.51
N ARG A 124 -25.58 11.58 30.27
CA ARG A 124 -26.52 10.47 30.07
C ARG A 124 -26.20 9.63 28.84
N VAL A 125 -25.82 10.26 27.72
CA VAL A 125 -25.39 9.54 26.51
C VAL A 125 -24.11 8.73 26.76
N SER A 126 -23.18 9.28 27.54
CA SER A 126 -21.93 8.60 27.88
C SER A 126 -22.17 7.38 28.78
N GLU A 127 -23.06 7.48 29.76
CA GLU A 127 -23.47 6.36 30.60
C GLU A 127 -24.15 5.24 29.80
N GLN A 128 -25.06 5.60 28.88
CA GLN A 128 -25.72 4.63 28.00
C GLN A 128 -24.73 3.92 27.07
N ALA A 129 -23.78 4.66 26.49
CA ALA A 129 -22.73 4.07 25.65
C ALA A 129 -21.85 3.09 26.45
N PHE A 130 -21.51 3.43 27.69
CA PHE A 130 -20.74 2.56 28.58
C PHE A 130 -21.52 1.30 28.96
N ALA A 131 -22.81 1.42 29.27
CA ALA A 131 -23.69 0.29 29.56
C ALA A 131 -23.80 -0.69 28.37
N VAL A 132 -23.98 -0.17 27.14
CA VAL A 132 -24.03 -0.99 25.92
C VAL A 132 -22.69 -1.68 25.66
N ALA A 133 -21.57 -0.99 25.86
CA ALA A 133 -20.24 -1.57 25.70
C ALA A 133 -19.97 -2.72 26.70
N ASN A 134 -20.44 -2.59 27.94
CA ASN A 134 -20.31 -3.64 28.95
C ASN A 134 -21.26 -4.82 28.72
N ALA A 135 -22.51 -4.57 28.30
CA ALA A 135 -23.45 -5.64 27.95
C ALA A 135 -22.92 -6.55 26.82
N ARG A 136 -22.27 -5.95 25.81
CA ARG A 136 -21.61 -6.70 24.71
C ARG A 136 -20.38 -7.49 25.14
N ARG A 137 -19.74 -7.10 26.26
CA ARG A 137 -18.55 -7.77 26.81
C ARG A 137 -18.96 -8.94 27.72
N GLY A 138 -20.12 -8.86 28.37
CA GLY A 138 -20.71 -9.92 29.20
C GLY A 138 -21.31 -11.09 28.41
N SER A 139 -21.85 -10.87 27.20
CA SER A 139 -22.46 -11.94 26.38
C SER A 139 -21.47 -12.82 25.61
N ARG A 140 -20.15 -12.67 25.85
CA ARG A 140 -19.06 -13.44 25.21
C ARG A 140 -18.35 -14.41 26.16
N ARG A 141 -18.96 -14.73 27.30
CA ARG A 141 -18.53 -15.80 28.21
C ARG A 141 -19.51 -16.95 28.19
#